data_AF-A0A8T3XA40-F1
#
_entry.id   AF-A0A8T3XA40-F1
#
_cell.length_a   1.000
_cell.length_b   1.000
_cell.length_c   1.000
_cell.angle_alpha   90.00
_cell.angle_beta   90.00
_cell.angle_gamma   90.00
#
_symmetry.space_group_name_H-M   'P 1'
#
loop_
_entity.id
_entity.type
_entity.pdbx_description
1 polymer ?
#
loop_
_entity_poly.entity_id
_entity_poly.type
_entity_poly.pdbx_seq_one_letter_code
_entity_poly.pdbx_strand_id
1 'polypeptide(L)'
;MRRNIINGVICASLALFSPCVKGGDIKINEIIVDPQQDLNQDGRITSSDEFFELFNKSSDFSYKLKGWKLELIDSTPESITIEDVVLSPRSFYVIQNPKGAQNNDGEIRLYDGVGNLVDSVAYGNWRGENKIPNGNATGLYNGSLSRYPDGSMNWIKTYSSMGTENISGLEIKPKLLIEKINEEERSYLDIEIVSFPPKRFILQQSDNLRDWISVYTNSVEEVSFSYRNSDFENKQRVFYRAVEYSE
;
A
#
# COMPACT_ATOMS: atom_id res chain seq x y z
N MET A 1 -31.17 -0.54 -67.99
CA MET A 1 -30.90 -0.30 -66.55
C MET A 1 -30.27 -1.57 -65.98
N ARG A 2 -28.94 -1.67 -65.92
CA ARG A 2 -28.22 -2.81 -65.31
C ARG A 2 -27.63 -2.34 -63.99
N ARG A 3 -28.01 -2.97 -62.88
CA ARG A 3 -27.38 -2.76 -61.56
C ARG A 3 -26.32 -3.86 -61.38
N ASN A 4 -25.06 -3.47 -61.37
CA ASN A 4 -23.96 -4.33 -60.92
C ASN A 4 -23.97 -4.34 -59.39
N ILE A 5 -24.09 -5.53 -58.79
CA ILE A 5 -23.88 -5.75 -57.36
C ILE A 5 -22.41 -6.10 -57.19
N ILE A 6 -21.66 -5.23 -56.52
CA ILE A 6 -20.26 -5.51 -56.15
C ILE A 6 -20.30 -6.14 -54.76
N ASN A 7 -20.07 -7.45 -54.69
CA ASN A 7 -19.85 -8.16 -53.43
C ASN A 7 -18.46 -7.78 -52.90
N GLY A 8 -18.38 -6.73 -52.09
CA GLY A 8 -17.21 -6.41 -51.29
C GLY A 8 -17.17 -7.31 -50.06
N VAL A 9 -16.37 -8.37 -50.12
CA VAL A 9 -15.95 -9.10 -48.93
C VAL A 9 -15.08 -8.16 -48.11
N ILE A 10 -15.63 -7.56 -47.06
CA ILE A 10 -14.87 -6.81 -46.08
C ILE A 10 -14.08 -7.84 -45.27
N CYS A 11 -12.82 -8.01 -45.63
CA CYS A 11 -11.86 -8.70 -44.79
C CYS A 11 -11.56 -7.78 -43.60
N ALA A 12 -12.30 -7.94 -42.50
CA ALA A 12 -11.98 -7.28 -41.25
C ALA A 12 -10.73 -7.97 -40.69
N SER A 13 -9.56 -7.45 -41.07
CA SER A 13 -8.32 -7.76 -40.37
C SER A 13 -8.49 -7.28 -38.93
N LEU A 14 -8.64 -8.23 -38.00
CA LEU A 14 -8.60 -7.96 -36.57
C LEU A 14 -7.17 -7.50 -36.25
N ALA A 15 -6.93 -6.20 -36.40
CA ALA A 15 -5.70 -5.58 -35.93
C ALA A 15 -5.73 -5.69 -34.41
N LEU A 16 -4.94 -6.63 -33.88
CA LEU A 16 -4.52 -6.62 -32.48
C LEU A 16 -3.66 -5.36 -32.32
N PHE A 17 -4.32 -4.22 -32.12
CA PHE A 17 -3.65 -3.07 -31.53
C PHE A 17 -3.28 -3.52 -30.12
N SER A 18 -2.02 -3.91 -29.92
CA SER A 18 -1.40 -3.66 -28.63
C SER A 18 -1.68 -2.18 -28.36
N PRO A 19 -2.47 -1.82 -27.33
CA PRO A 19 -2.64 -0.43 -27.01
C PRO A 19 -1.23 0.12 -26.86
N CYS A 20 -0.89 1.12 -27.70
CA CYS A 20 0.23 1.99 -27.41
C CYS A 20 0.07 2.33 -25.93
N VAL A 21 1.04 1.91 -25.11
CA VAL A 21 1.04 2.21 -23.68
C VAL A 21 0.75 3.70 -23.63
N LYS A 22 -0.44 4.11 -23.18
CA LYS A 22 -0.67 5.50 -22.80
C LYS A 22 0.39 5.72 -21.75
N GLY A 23 1.45 6.45 -22.12
CA GLY A 23 2.82 6.28 -21.62
C GLY A 23 3.06 6.51 -20.12
N GLY A 24 2.02 6.57 -19.29
CA GLY A 24 2.13 6.67 -17.85
C GLY A 24 0.95 6.04 -17.11
N ASP A 25 0.33 4.98 -17.64
CA ASP A 25 -0.72 4.25 -16.90
C ASP A 25 -0.13 3.36 -15.80
N ILE A 26 1.07 2.83 -16.01
CA ILE A 26 1.84 2.18 -14.95
C ILE A 26 2.66 3.25 -14.22
N LYS A 27 2.56 3.28 -12.89
CA LYS A 27 3.23 4.24 -12.02
C LYS A 27 4.03 3.54 -10.94
N ILE A 28 5.18 4.11 -10.58
CA ILE A 28 5.84 3.78 -9.31
C ILE A 28 4.93 4.31 -8.21
N ASN A 29 4.37 3.44 -7.39
CA ASN A 29 3.26 3.76 -6.50
C ASN A 29 3.67 3.91 -5.04
N GLU A 30 4.56 3.03 -4.59
CA GLU A 30 5.01 2.96 -3.21
C GLU A 30 6.50 2.61 -3.16
N ILE A 31 7.22 3.22 -2.22
CA ILE A 31 8.65 3.09 -2.03
C ILE A 31 8.95 2.93 -0.55
N ILE A 32 9.56 1.80 -0.18
CA ILE A 32 10.09 1.54 1.17
C ILE A 32 11.57 1.24 1.09
N VAL A 33 12.36 2.11 1.72
CA VAL A 33 13.82 2.07 1.72
C VAL A 33 14.42 2.19 3.13
N ASP A 34 13.56 2.28 4.15
CA ASP A 34 13.93 2.24 5.57
C ASP A 34 12.83 1.49 6.35
N PRO A 35 12.76 0.16 6.18
CA PRO A 35 11.62 -0.62 6.66
C PRO A 35 11.42 -0.51 8.16
N GLN A 36 10.16 -0.34 8.57
CA GLN A 36 9.74 -0.30 9.98
C GLN A 36 8.84 -1.49 10.34
N GLN A 37 8.68 -2.44 9.42
CA GLN A 37 7.84 -3.63 9.51
C GLN A 37 8.56 -4.81 8.87
N ASP A 38 8.27 -6.00 9.38
CA ASP A 38 8.69 -7.28 8.80
C ASP A 38 7.73 -7.60 7.64
N LEU A 39 8.08 -7.11 6.45
CA LEU A 39 7.26 -7.17 5.24
C LEU A 39 7.48 -8.48 4.48
N ASN A 40 8.60 -9.15 4.70
CA ASN A 40 8.89 -10.45 4.13
C ASN A 40 8.48 -11.63 5.05
N GLN A 41 8.07 -11.34 6.29
CA GLN A 41 7.60 -12.29 7.31
C GLN A 41 8.66 -13.27 7.79
N ASP A 42 9.93 -12.86 7.83
CA ASP A 42 11.06 -13.68 8.32
C ASP A 42 11.31 -13.56 9.83
N GLY A 43 10.54 -12.72 10.52
CA GLY A 43 10.62 -12.44 11.95
C GLY A 43 11.58 -11.30 12.29
N ARG A 44 12.10 -10.55 11.32
CA ARG A 44 13.05 -9.45 11.51
C ARG A 44 12.67 -8.26 10.65
N ILE A 45 13.07 -7.06 11.10
CA ILE A 45 12.95 -5.82 10.32
C ILE A 45 14.34 -5.47 9.85
N THR A 46 14.60 -5.64 8.55
CA THR A 46 15.92 -5.43 7.93
C THR A 46 15.78 -4.78 6.56
N SER A 47 16.90 -4.50 5.89
CA SER A 47 16.89 -4.05 4.48
C SER A 47 16.26 -5.08 3.53
N SER A 48 16.08 -6.34 3.94
CA SER A 48 15.38 -7.34 3.12
C SER A 48 13.86 -7.10 3.03
N ASP A 49 13.35 -6.16 3.83
CA ASP A 49 11.96 -5.70 3.84
C ASP A 49 11.74 -4.47 2.93
N GLU A 50 12.80 -3.96 2.31
CA GLU A 50 12.68 -2.90 1.30
C GLU A 50 11.86 -3.40 0.11
N PHE A 51 11.04 -2.52 -0.47
CA PHE A 51 10.33 -2.83 -1.69
C PHE A 51 9.98 -1.59 -2.50
N PHE A 52 9.68 -1.84 -3.78
CA PHE A 52 9.03 -0.90 -4.67
C PHE A 52 7.74 -1.50 -5.20
N GLU A 53 6.72 -0.67 -5.36
CA GLU A 53 5.45 -1.09 -5.92
C GLU A 53 5.16 -0.35 -7.21
N LEU A 54 4.63 -1.09 -8.18
CA LEU A 54 4.03 -0.54 -9.38
C LEU A 54 2.50 -0.64 -9.30
N PHE A 55 1.82 0.40 -9.75
CA PHE A 55 0.37 0.42 -9.85
C PHE A 55 -0.08 0.65 -11.29
N ASN A 56 -1.05 -0.15 -11.72
CA ASN A 56 -1.75 0.07 -12.99
C ASN A 56 -2.98 0.94 -12.76
N LYS A 57 -2.89 2.23 -13.12
CA LYS A 57 -4.00 3.17 -12.98
C LYS A 57 -5.12 2.96 -13.99
N SER A 58 -4.89 2.15 -15.03
CA SER A 58 -5.91 1.85 -16.03
C SER A 58 -7.10 1.16 -15.38
N SER A 59 -8.30 1.54 -15.83
CA SER A 59 -9.57 0.91 -15.41
C SER A 59 -9.89 -0.38 -16.16
N ASP A 60 -9.29 -0.58 -17.33
CA ASP A 60 -9.77 -1.52 -18.35
C ASP A 60 -8.65 -2.27 -19.08
N PHE A 61 -7.39 -1.84 -18.96
CA PHE A 61 -6.26 -2.49 -19.64
C PHE A 61 -5.32 -3.19 -18.67
N SER A 62 -4.99 -4.44 -18.99
CA SER A 62 -3.86 -5.16 -18.40
C SER A 62 -2.57 -4.88 -19.19
N TYR A 63 -1.44 -4.86 -18.50
CA TYR A 63 -0.12 -4.66 -19.11
C TYR A 63 0.77 -5.88 -18.89
N LYS A 64 1.42 -6.36 -19.95
CA LYS A 64 2.50 -7.35 -19.86
C LYS A 64 3.79 -6.61 -19.54
N LEU A 65 4.38 -6.89 -18.39
CA LEU A 65 5.57 -6.18 -17.89
C LEU A 65 6.88 -6.90 -18.23
N LYS A 66 6.83 -8.02 -18.95
CA LYS A 66 8.03 -8.73 -19.37
C LYS A 66 9.02 -7.81 -20.10
N GLY A 67 10.24 -7.74 -19.57
CA GLY A 67 11.33 -6.93 -20.10
C GLY A 67 11.30 -5.46 -19.68
N TRP A 68 10.29 -5.02 -18.93
CA TRP A 68 10.30 -3.69 -18.30
C TRP A 68 11.43 -3.62 -17.27
N LYS A 69 11.91 -2.41 -16.99
CA LYS A 69 13.07 -2.20 -16.12
C LYS A 69 12.80 -1.14 -15.07
N LEU A 70 13.26 -1.42 -13.85
CA LEU A 70 13.39 -0.45 -12.79
C LEU A 70 14.88 -0.13 -12.63
N GLU A 71 15.29 1.07 -12.99
CA GLU A 71 16.65 1.57 -12.71
C GLU A 71 16.64 2.29 -11.37
N LEU A 72 17.55 1.86 -10.50
CA LEU A 72 17.76 2.43 -9.17
C LEU A 72 19.06 3.23 -9.23
N ILE A 73 18.93 4.54 -9.08
CA ILE A 73 20.02 5.49 -9.28
C ILE A 73 20.33 6.14 -7.93
N ASP A 74 21.35 5.61 -7.27
CA ASP A 74 21.87 6.08 -5.99
C ASP A 74 23.42 6.01 -5.99
N SER A 75 24.04 5.88 -4.82
CA SER A 75 25.50 5.67 -4.68
C SER A 75 26.01 4.32 -5.23
N THR A 76 25.12 3.34 -5.39
CA THR A 76 25.36 1.96 -5.83
C THR A 76 24.31 1.55 -6.86
N PRO A 77 24.34 2.13 -8.09
CA PRO A 77 23.27 1.97 -9.05
C PRO A 77 23.03 0.51 -9.43
N GLU A 78 21.77 0.16 -9.65
CA GLU A 78 21.36 -1.20 -10.00
C GLU A 78 20.16 -1.17 -10.95
N SER A 79 19.89 -2.28 -11.63
CA SER A 79 18.74 -2.40 -12.52
C SER A 79 18.04 -3.73 -12.36
N ILE A 80 16.72 -3.67 -12.19
CA ILE A 80 15.86 -4.83 -12.04
C ILE A 80 15.06 -4.98 -13.33
N THR A 81 15.17 -6.13 -13.98
CA THR A 81 14.31 -6.48 -15.12
C THR A 81 13.11 -7.27 -14.61
N ILE A 82 11.92 -6.84 -14.99
CA ILE A 82 10.68 -7.52 -14.65
C ILE A 82 10.51 -8.71 -15.60
N GLU A 83 10.31 -9.88 -15.02
CA GLU A 83 10.09 -11.13 -15.72
C GLU A 83 8.64 -11.22 -16.25
N ASP A 84 8.09 -12.42 -16.41
CA ASP A 84 6.80 -12.64 -17.06
C ASP A 84 5.60 -12.32 -16.14
N VAL A 85 5.30 -11.02 -15.99
CA VAL A 85 4.19 -10.51 -15.17
C VAL A 85 3.13 -9.88 -16.05
N VAL A 86 1.85 -10.17 -15.76
CA VAL A 86 0.69 -9.47 -16.32
C VAL A 86 0.02 -8.68 -15.20
N LEU A 87 0.09 -7.36 -15.29
CA LEU A 87 -0.51 -6.46 -14.31
C LEU A 87 -1.92 -6.06 -14.74
N SER A 88 -2.93 -6.58 -14.05
CA SER A 88 -4.35 -6.30 -14.29
C SER A 88 -4.73 -4.83 -14.04
N PRO A 89 -5.90 -4.36 -14.55
CA PRO A 89 -6.39 -3.02 -14.24
C PRO A 89 -6.50 -2.81 -12.74
N ARG A 90 -6.21 -1.59 -12.27
CA ARG A 90 -6.32 -1.21 -10.85
C ARG A 90 -5.60 -2.15 -9.87
N SER A 91 -4.54 -2.81 -10.33
CA SER A 91 -3.80 -3.81 -9.55
C SER A 91 -2.36 -3.36 -9.30
N PHE A 92 -1.74 -3.99 -8.31
CA PHE A 92 -0.41 -3.70 -7.81
C PHE A 92 0.58 -4.81 -8.17
N TYR A 93 1.85 -4.46 -8.31
CA TYR A 93 2.96 -5.40 -8.45
C TYR A 93 4.11 -4.97 -7.54
N VAL A 94 4.50 -5.87 -6.64
CA VAL A 94 5.52 -5.61 -5.62
C VAL A 94 6.84 -6.23 -6.05
N ILE A 95 7.91 -5.44 -5.96
CA ILE A 95 9.30 -5.85 -6.15
C ILE A 95 9.94 -5.82 -4.75
N GLN A 96 9.97 -6.97 -4.10
CA GLN A 96 10.55 -7.13 -2.76
C GLN A 96 12.06 -7.32 -2.81
N ASN A 97 12.75 -6.85 -1.77
CA ASN A 97 14.19 -6.93 -1.59
C ASN A 97 14.96 -6.53 -2.86
N PRO A 98 14.72 -5.31 -3.38
CA PRO A 98 15.40 -4.83 -4.57
C PRO A 98 16.91 -4.80 -4.31
N LYS A 99 17.68 -5.20 -5.31
CA LYS A 99 19.14 -5.10 -5.23
C LYS A 99 19.55 -3.61 -5.25
N GLY A 100 20.50 -3.23 -4.41
CA GLY A 100 20.98 -1.84 -4.29
C GLY A 100 21.10 -1.47 -2.81
N ALA A 101 21.67 -0.29 -2.51
CA ALA A 101 21.77 0.18 -1.11
C ALA A 101 20.58 1.06 -0.70
N GLN A 102 19.88 1.69 -1.66
CA GLN A 102 18.63 2.43 -1.45
C GLN A 102 18.68 3.40 -0.24
N ASN A 103 19.79 4.11 -0.08
CA ASN A 103 20.19 4.83 1.14
C ASN A 103 19.37 6.10 1.48
N ASN A 104 18.06 6.01 1.72
CA ASN A 104 17.16 7.12 2.09
C ASN A 104 17.04 8.29 1.09
N ASP A 105 17.88 8.34 0.08
CA ASP A 105 17.79 9.20 -1.09
C ASP A 105 18.22 8.44 -2.36
N GLY A 106 17.71 8.91 -3.50
CA GLY A 106 17.95 8.26 -4.78
C GLY A 106 16.96 8.70 -5.84
N GLU A 107 17.03 8.07 -7.00
CA GLU A 107 16.06 8.20 -8.08
C GLU A 107 15.70 6.83 -8.64
N ILE A 108 14.41 6.60 -8.84
CA ILE A 108 13.87 5.39 -9.46
C ILE A 108 13.33 5.78 -10.82
N ARG A 109 13.69 5.03 -11.86
CA ARG A 109 13.16 5.19 -13.21
C ARG A 109 12.55 3.89 -13.69
N LEU A 110 11.31 3.96 -14.15
CA LEU A 110 10.58 2.86 -14.75
C LEU A 110 10.63 2.99 -16.26
N TYR A 111 11.13 1.97 -16.95
CA TYR A 111 11.13 1.87 -18.40
C TYR A 111 10.26 0.72 -18.88
N ASP A 112 9.61 0.91 -20.03
CA ASP A 112 8.87 -0.15 -20.70
C ASP A 112 9.81 -1.19 -21.34
N GLY A 113 9.23 -2.28 -21.86
CA GLY A 113 9.98 -3.38 -22.49
C GLY A 113 10.72 -3.02 -23.78
N VAL A 114 10.54 -1.81 -24.32
CA VAL A 114 11.29 -1.30 -25.48
C VAL A 114 12.25 -0.17 -25.12
N GLY A 115 12.30 0.24 -23.85
CA GLY A 115 13.26 1.20 -23.30
C GLY A 115 12.75 2.65 -23.20
N ASN A 116 11.45 2.91 -23.35
CA ASN A 116 10.91 4.26 -23.11
C ASN A 116 10.72 4.50 -21.62
N LEU A 117 11.05 5.71 -21.14
CA LEU A 117 10.75 6.12 -19.77
C LEU A 117 9.24 6.28 -19.56
N VAL A 118 8.69 5.59 -18.57
CA VAL A 118 7.26 5.56 -18.22
C VAL A 118 6.97 6.40 -16.97
N ASP A 119 7.83 6.31 -15.97
CA ASP A 119 7.71 7.08 -14.73
C ASP A 119 9.09 7.29 -14.10
N SER A 120 9.25 8.37 -13.33
CA SER A 120 10.45 8.62 -12.55
C SER A 120 10.14 9.38 -11.27
N VAL A 121 10.89 9.06 -10.22
CA VAL A 121 10.72 9.63 -8.88
C VAL A 121 12.10 9.80 -8.26
N ALA A 122 12.46 11.04 -7.90
CA ALA A 122 13.62 11.29 -7.05
C ALA A 122 13.15 11.52 -5.61
N TYR A 123 13.87 11.00 -4.63
CA TYR A 123 13.53 11.15 -3.22
C TYR A 123 14.75 11.59 -2.40
N GLY A 124 14.47 12.20 -1.26
CA GLY A 124 15.50 12.70 -0.34
C GLY A 124 16.32 13.85 -0.92
N ASN A 125 17.65 13.83 -0.79
CA ASN A 125 18.51 14.91 -1.27
C ASN A 125 19.05 14.70 -2.69
N TRP A 126 18.58 13.66 -3.38
CA TRP A 126 19.04 13.35 -4.73
C TRP A 126 18.77 14.50 -5.72
N ARG A 127 19.59 14.55 -6.77
CA ARG A 127 19.64 15.62 -7.78
C ARG A 127 18.61 15.47 -8.92
N GLY A 128 17.72 14.50 -8.83
CA GLY A 128 16.73 14.19 -9.87
C GLY A 128 15.52 15.13 -9.87
N GLU A 129 14.67 14.97 -10.87
CA GLU A 129 13.38 15.66 -10.99
C GLU A 129 12.29 14.92 -10.18
N ASN A 130 11.10 15.53 -10.04
CA ASN A 130 9.97 14.97 -9.26
C ASN A 130 10.36 14.61 -7.81
N LYS A 131 11.00 15.57 -7.13
CA LYS A 131 11.56 15.39 -5.80
C LYS A 131 10.48 15.22 -4.73
N ILE A 132 10.54 14.10 -4.02
CA ILE A 132 9.68 13.77 -2.88
C ILE A 132 10.50 13.75 -1.59
N PRO A 133 9.87 13.61 -0.40
CA PRO A 133 10.60 13.51 0.87
C PRO A 133 11.65 12.38 0.88
N ASN A 134 12.60 12.41 1.82
CA ASN A 134 13.54 11.30 2.00
C ASN A 134 12.82 10.03 2.48
N GLY A 135 13.48 8.89 2.24
CA GLY A 135 13.03 7.58 2.67
C GLY A 135 13.14 7.32 4.16
N ASN A 136 13.96 8.09 4.90
CA ASN A 136 14.27 7.84 6.30
C ASN A 136 13.01 7.84 7.17
N ALA A 137 12.78 6.75 7.87
CA ALA A 137 11.64 6.53 8.73
C ALA A 137 12.07 6.58 10.19
N THR A 138 11.11 6.91 11.05
CA THR A 138 11.28 6.90 12.52
C THR A 138 10.22 6.05 13.20
N GLY A 139 9.35 5.41 12.41
CA GLY A 139 8.29 4.54 12.85
C GLY A 139 7.32 4.22 11.71
N LEU A 140 6.31 3.41 12.00
CA LEU A 140 5.39 2.85 11.01
C LEU A 140 4.72 3.91 10.10
N TYR A 141 4.39 5.08 10.66
CA TYR A 141 3.62 6.16 10.03
C TYR A 141 4.35 6.93 8.93
N ASN A 142 5.67 6.79 8.87
CA ASN A 142 6.50 7.41 7.84
C ASN A 142 7.46 6.40 7.21
N GLY A 143 7.15 5.11 7.35
CA GLY A 143 7.90 3.98 6.81
C GLY A 143 7.83 3.85 5.29
N SER A 144 6.85 4.52 4.67
CA SER A 144 6.63 4.45 3.23
C SER A 144 6.50 5.83 2.60
N LEU A 145 7.00 5.95 1.37
CA LEU A 145 6.71 7.03 0.45
C LEU A 145 5.66 6.53 -0.54
N SER A 146 4.47 7.10 -0.54
CA SER A 146 3.32 6.54 -1.26
C SER A 146 2.60 7.60 -2.10
N ARG A 147 2.16 7.26 -3.31
CA ARG A 147 1.28 8.11 -4.11
C ARG A 147 -0.15 8.06 -3.56
N TYR A 148 -0.73 9.21 -3.21
CA TYR A 148 -2.10 9.27 -2.70
C TYR A 148 -2.99 10.31 -3.41
N PRO A 149 -4.07 9.89 -4.09
CA PRO A 149 -4.48 8.50 -4.37
C PRO A 149 -3.46 7.73 -5.24
N ASP A 150 -3.61 6.40 -5.35
CA ASP A 150 -2.70 5.55 -6.14
C ASP A 150 -2.50 6.04 -7.58
N GLY A 151 -1.25 6.03 -8.03
CA GLY A 151 -0.85 6.52 -9.35
C GLY A 151 -0.99 8.03 -9.58
N SER A 152 -1.35 8.82 -8.56
CA SER A 152 -1.41 10.28 -8.64
C SER A 152 -0.02 10.93 -8.55
N MET A 153 0.08 12.23 -8.82
CA MET A 153 1.36 12.96 -8.67
C MET A 153 1.68 13.38 -7.23
N ASN A 154 0.76 13.14 -6.28
CA ASN A 154 0.91 13.57 -4.90
C ASN A 154 1.56 12.45 -4.09
N TRP A 155 2.66 12.78 -3.41
CA TRP A 155 3.37 11.86 -2.53
C TRP A 155 3.16 12.22 -1.08
N ILE A 156 2.95 11.21 -0.26
CA ILE A 156 2.85 11.32 1.19
C ILE A 156 3.83 10.36 1.85
N LYS A 157 4.23 10.67 3.09
CA LYS A 157 4.79 9.63 3.98
C LYS A 157 3.64 8.99 4.75
N THR A 158 3.58 7.67 4.75
CA THR A 158 2.51 6.91 5.41
C THR A 158 3.04 5.51 5.79
N TYR A 159 2.14 4.64 6.21
CA TYR A 159 2.42 3.23 6.42
C TYR A 159 2.68 2.50 5.12
N SER A 160 3.36 1.36 5.23
CA SER A 160 3.34 0.37 4.17
C SER A 160 1.89 -0.05 3.86
N SER A 161 1.52 0.01 2.59
CA SER A 161 0.29 -0.56 2.05
C SER A 161 0.57 -1.63 0.99
N MET A 162 1.74 -2.27 1.08
CA MET A 162 2.26 -3.26 0.13
C MET A 162 1.17 -4.16 -0.48
N GLY A 163 1.01 -4.06 -1.80
CA GLY A 163 0.07 -4.85 -2.59
C GLY A 163 -1.39 -4.38 -2.52
N THR A 164 -1.66 -3.23 -1.90
CA THR A 164 -3.02 -2.70 -1.66
C THR A 164 -3.09 -1.19 -1.89
N GLU A 165 -4.29 -0.61 -1.83
CA GLU A 165 -4.47 0.83 -2.04
C GLU A 165 -3.74 1.65 -0.97
N ASN A 166 -3.00 2.66 -1.41
CA ASN A 166 -2.36 3.61 -0.51
C ASN A 166 -3.42 4.37 0.28
N ILE A 167 -3.18 4.51 1.58
CA ILE A 167 -4.03 5.27 2.49
C ILE A 167 -3.33 6.53 2.96
N SER A 168 -4.03 7.66 3.00
CA SER A 168 -3.48 8.81 3.71
C SER A 168 -3.42 8.48 5.20
N GLY A 169 -2.29 8.77 5.85
CA GLY A 169 -2.17 8.60 7.29
C GLY A 169 -3.21 9.38 8.09
N LEU A 170 -3.93 10.33 7.47
CA LEU A 170 -5.05 11.09 8.03
C LEU A 170 -6.42 10.40 7.89
N GLU A 171 -6.52 9.41 7.01
CA GLU A 171 -7.77 8.70 6.68
C GLU A 171 -7.73 7.25 7.19
N ILE A 172 -7.11 7.04 8.34
CA ILE A 172 -7.49 5.90 9.16
C ILE A 172 -8.89 6.22 9.70
N LYS A 173 -9.93 5.94 8.91
CA LYS A 173 -11.22 5.60 9.51
C LYS A 173 -10.86 4.55 10.55
N PRO A 174 -11.17 4.73 11.84
CA PRO A 174 -10.75 3.80 12.88
C PRO A 174 -11.16 2.40 12.42
N LYS A 175 -10.17 1.67 11.88
CA LYS A 175 -10.34 0.28 11.54
C LYS A 175 -10.23 -0.32 12.92
N LEU A 176 -11.38 -0.55 13.52
CA LEU A 176 -11.49 -1.32 14.74
C LEU A 176 -11.00 -2.72 14.40
N LEU A 177 -9.67 -2.89 14.35
CA LEU A 177 -9.00 -4.12 14.03
C LEU A 177 -8.70 -4.75 15.38
N ILE A 178 -9.52 -5.71 15.78
CA ILE A 178 -9.16 -6.62 16.86
C ILE A 178 -8.07 -7.52 16.26
N GLU A 179 -6.80 -7.12 16.38
CA GLU A 179 -5.68 -7.78 15.70
C GLU A 179 -5.39 -9.18 16.24
N LYS A 180 -5.71 -9.46 17.50
CA LYS A 180 -5.47 -10.77 18.11
C LYS A 180 -6.47 -11.07 19.22
N ILE A 181 -7.14 -12.21 19.13
CA ILE A 181 -7.78 -12.86 20.27
C ILE A 181 -6.79 -13.94 20.70
N ASN A 182 -6.09 -13.74 21.81
CA ASN A 182 -5.20 -14.77 22.33
C ASN A 182 -5.99 -15.72 23.24
N GLU A 183 -6.39 -16.89 22.74
CA GLU A 183 -7.08 -17.92 23.53
C GLU A 183 -6.12 -18.91 24.22
N GLU A 184 -4.79 -18.69 24.10
CA GLU A 184 -3.76 -19.62 24.62
C GLU A 184 -3.83 -19.78 26.14
N GLU A 185 -4.34 -18.77 26.84
CA GLU A 185 -4.77 -18.85 28.22
C GLU A 185 -6.23 -18.38 28.23
N ARG A 186 -7.19 -19.23 28.62
CA ARG A 186 -8.63 -18.90 28.61
C ARG A 186 -9.00 -17.65 29.43
N SER A 187 -8.04 -17.04 30.10
CA SER A 187 -8.19 -16.07 31.18
C SER A 187 -8.30 -14.61 30.75
N TYR A 188 -8.02 -14.24 29.50
CA TYR A 188 -8.13 -12.85 29.08
C TYR A 188 -8.33 -12.64 27.57
N LEU A 189 -8.86 -11.45 27.23
CA LEU A 189 -8.89 -10.88 25.89
C LEU A 189 -8.03 -9.61 25.89
N ASP A 190 -7.04 -9.54 25.00
CA ASP A 190 -6.26 -8.33 24.73
C ASP A 190 -6.83 -7.63 23.48
N ILE A 191 -7.22 -6.36 23.61
CA ILE A 191 -7.73 -5.54 22.51
C ILE A 191 -6.73 -4.43 22.25
N GLU A 192 -6.17 -4.38 21.04
CA GLU A 192 -5.37 -3.27 20.55
C GLU A 192 -6.22 -2.36 19.66
N ILE A 193 -6.27 -1.06 19.96
CA ILE A 193 -6.97 -0.05 19.16
C ILE A 193 -5.98 0.99 18.69
N VAL A 194 -5.88 1.15 17.37
CA VAL A 194 -4.98 2.09 16.70
C VAL A 194 -5.78 3.20 16.03
N SER A 195 -5.43 4.47 16.26
CA SER A 195 -6.10 5.63 15.63
C SER A 195 -5.14 6.75 15.28
N PHE A 196 -5.27 7.34 14.08
CA PHE A 196 -4.60 8.58 13.71
C PHE A 196 -5.49 9.51 12.82
N PRO A 197 -5.55 10.83 13.09
CA PRO A 197 -4.92 11.53 14.22
C PRO A 197 -5.34 10.92 15.57
N PRO A 198 -4.56 11.12 16.65
CA PRO A 198 -4.92 10.61 17.96
C PRO A 198 -6.34 11.09 18.26
N LYS A 199 -7.24 10.14 18.42
CA LYS A 199 -8.66 10.39 18.68
C LYS A 199 -8.97 9.79 20.04
N ARG A 200 -9.91 10.43 20.72
CA ARG A 200 -10.38 9.94 22.01
C ARG A 200 -11.45 8.88 21.76
N PHE A 201 -11.29 7.73 22.40
CA PHE A 201 -12.26 6.65 22.33
C PHE A 201 -12.67 6.19 23.72
N ILE A 202 -13.90 5.71 23.78
CA ILE A 202 -14.41 4.93 24.89
C ILE A 202 -14.52 3.49 24.38
N LEU A 203 -13.79 2.58 25.01
CA LEU A 203 -14.06 1.15 24.82
C LEU A 203 -15.30 0.80 25.64
N GLN A 204 -16.30 0.27 24.98
CA GLN A 204 -17.53 -0.20 25.59
C GLN A 204 -17.67 -1.69 25.41
N GLN A 205 -18.24 -2.34 26.43
CA GLN A 205 -18.65 -3.75 26.36
C GLN A 205 -20.18 -3.87 26.44
N SER A 206 -20.72 -4.95 25.90
CA SER A 206 -22.12 -5.34 26.04
C SER A 206 -22.25 -6.86 26.09
N ASP A 207 -23.21 -7.35 26.87
CA ASP A 207 -23.56 -8.77 26.89
C ASP A 207 -24.73 -9.10 25.94
N ASN A 208 -25.40 -8.08 25.37
CA ASN A 208 -26.64 -8.24 24.58
C ASN A 208 -26.78 -7.31 23.36
N LEU A 209 -25.72 -6.55 23.01
CA LEU A 209 -25.67 -5.56 21.92
C LEU A 209 -26.59 -4.33 22.09
N ARG A 210 -27.31 -4.22 23.21
CA ARG A 210 -28.23 -3.10 23.51
C ARG A 210 -27.69 -2.22 24.63
N ASP A 211 -27.25 -2.87 25.70
CA ASP A 211 -26.77 -2.20 26.91
C ASP A 211 -25.25 -2.14 26.84
N TRP A 212 -24.73 -0.95 26.56
CA TRP A 212 -23.30 -0.70 26.42
C TRP A 212 -22.77 0.02 27.65
N ILE A 213 -21.76 -0.56 28.30
CA ILE A 213 -21.08 0.05 29.43
C ILE A 213 -19.64 0.37 29.08
N SER A 214 -19.18 1.55 29.46
CA SER A 214 -17.79 1.97 29.29
C SER A 214 -16.89 1.14 30.21
N VAL A 215 -15.96 0.40 29.63
CA VAL A 215 -14.98 -0.40 30.38
C VAL A 215 -13.61 0.24 30.44
N TYR A 216 -13.35 1.16 29.51
CA TYR A 216 -12.11 1.89 29.46
C TYR A 216 -12.35 3.23 28.76
N THR A 217 -11.88 4.31 29.38
CA THR A 217 -11.87 5.65 28.80
C THR A 217 -10.42 6.08 28.75
N ASN A 218 -9.91 6.36 27.56
CA ASN A 218 -8.57 6.88 27.41
C ASN A 218 -8.59 8.07 26.45
N SER A 219 -7.90 9.14 26.85
CA SER A 219 -7.42 10.17 25.95
C SER A 219 -6.14 9.63 25.34
N VAL A 220 -6.28 8.84 24.27
CA VAL A 220 -5.09 8.28 23.60
C VAL A 220 -4.40 9.46 22.90
N GLU A 221 -3.41 10.06 23.55
CA GLU A 221 -2.34 10.82 22.87
C GLU A 221 -1.37 9.86 22.18
N GLU A 222 -1.41 8.57 22.58
CA GLU A 222 -0.66 7.49 22.00
C GLU A 222 -1.39 6.84 20.81
N VAL A 223 -0.61 6.07 20.09
CA VAL A 223 -0.94 5.50 18.80
C VAL A 223 -1.70 4.17 18.91
N SER A 224 -1.50 3.45 20.02
CA SER A 224 -2.22 2.22 20.35
C SER A 224 -2.44 2.10 21.86
N PHE A 225 -3.41 1.28 22.28
CA PHE A 225 -3.56 0.87 23.68
C PHE A 225 -3.97 -0.61 23.77
N SER A 226 -3.55 -1.30 24.83
CA SER A 226 -3.98 -2.66 25.15
C SER A 226 -4.97 -2.67 26.32
N TYR A 227 -6.13 -3.28 26.13
CA TYR A 227 -7.10 -3.55 27.21
C TYR A 227 -7.20 -5.05 27.49
N ARG A 228 -7.09 -5.40 28.77
CA ARG A 228 -7.20 -6.78 29.27
C ARG A 228 -8.49 -6.96 30.09
N ASN A 229 -9.37 -7.85 29.66
CA ASN A 229 -10.54 -8.23 30.45
C ASN A 229 -10.29 -9.52 31.24
N SER A 230 -10.16 -9.42 32.57
CA SER A 230 -9.98 -10.56 33.48
C SER A 230 -11.25 -11.36 33.76
N ASP A 231 -12.43 -10.84 33.43
CA ASP A 231 -13.72 -11.50 33.66
C ASP A 231 -14.18 -12.32 32.43
N PHE A 232 -13.33 -12.44 31.40
CA PHE A 232 -13.67 -13.12 30.15
C PHE A 232 -14.10 -14.59 30.37
N GLU A 233 -13.45 -15.31 31.27
CA GLU A 233 -13.77 -16.71 31.60
C GLU A 233 -15.19 -16.91 32.15
N ASN A 234 -15.74 -15.89 32.82
CA ASN A 234 -17.04 -15.98 33.48
C ASN A 234 -18.20 -15.55 32.57
N LYS A 235 -17.92 -15.11 31.34
CA LYS A 235 -18.93 -14.58 30.43
C LYS A 235 -19.06 -15.46 29.19
N GLN A 236 -20.28 -15.95 28.93
CA GLN A 236 -20.55 -16.80 27.76
C GLN A 236 -20.42 -16.04 26.43
N ARG A 237 -20.72 -14.73 26.42
CA ARG A 237 -20.57 -13.83 25.26
C ARG A 237 -20.38 -12.41 25.73
N VAL A 238 -19.37 -11.73 25.18
CA VAL A 238 -19.12 -10.29 25.39
C VAL A 238 -18.84 -9.67 24.04
N PHE A 239 -19.46 -8.53 23.78
CA PHE A 239 -19.22 -7.72 22.59
C PHE A 239 -18.45 -6.48 23.00
N TYR A 240 -17.50 -6.06 22.17
CA TYR A 240 -16.73 -4.84 22.38
C TYR A 240 -16.92 -3.89 21.20
N ARG A 241 -16.89 -2.59 21.48
CA ARG A 241 -16.80 -1.54 20.46
C ARG A 241 -15.97 -0.38 20.99
N ALA A 242 -15.22 0.28 20.11
CA ALA A 242 -14.68 1.60 20.40
C ALA A 242 -15.66 2.66 19.88
N VAL A 243 -15.96 3.66 20.71
CA VAL A 243 -16.78 4.81 20.34
C VAL A 243 -15.90 6.04 20.38
N GLU A 244 -15.73 6.71 19.24
CA GLU A 244 -15.06 8.01 19.17
C GLU A 244 -15.91 9.05 19.92
N TYR A 245 -15.27 9.94 20.68
CA TYR A 245 -15.96 11.08 21.28
C TYR A 245 -15.13 12.37 21.16
N SER A 246 -15.85 13.48 21.02
CA SER A 246 -15.33 14.85 21.11
C SER A 246 -15.82 15.46 22.42
N GLU A 247 -14.96 16.20 23.13
CA GLU A 247 -15.43 17.14 24.17
C GLU A 247 -16.23 18.29 23.56
#